data_AF-A0A930RYH0-F1
#
_entry.id   AF-A0A930RYH0-F1
#
_cell.length_a   1.000
_cell.length_b   1.000
_cell.length_c   1.000
_cell.angle_alpha   90.00
_cell.angle_beta   90.00
_cell.angle_gamma   90.00
#
_symmetry.space_group_name_H-M   'P 1'
#
loop_
_entity.id
_entity.type
_entity.pdbx_description
1 polymer ?
#
loop_
_entity_poly.entity_id
_entity_poly.type
_entity_poly.pdbx_seq_one_letter_code
_entity_poly.pdbx_strand_id
1 'polypeptide(L)' 'ILEKGLTWVGSSRSGRKDFEEAVQFMADSKVHARLNLIIFESNPIQEMKDIYHFFEEDKLTPFKTVAKWDI' A
#
# COMPACT_ATOMS: atom_id res chain seq x y z
N ILE A 1 -0.39 27.27 -12.87
CA ILE A 1 -1.65 26.96 -12.15
C ILE A 1 -2.65 28.09 -12.36
N LEU A 2 -2.34 29.32 -11.91
CA LEU A 2 -3.24 30.47 -11.97
C LEU A 2 -3.71 30.87 -13.39
N GLU A 3 -2.80 31.00 -14.35
CA GLU A 3 -3.17 31.46 -15.71
C GLU A 3 -3.79 30.37 -16.59
N LYS A 4 -3.74 29.11 -16.14
CA LYS A 4 -4.26 27.95 -16.89
C LYS A 4 -5.59 27.41 -16.35
N GLY A 5 -6.19 28.10 -15.37
CA GLY A 5 -7.42 27.63 -14.72
C GLY A 5 -7.28 26.29 -14.00
N LEU A 6 -6.04 25.90 -13.62
CA LEU A 6 -5.80 24.63 -12.96
C LEU A 6 -6.08 24.76 -11.47
N THR A 7 -6.76 23.76 -10.89
CA THR A 7 -6.97 23.64 -9.45
C THR A 7 -5.93 22.71 -8.86
N TRP A 8 -5.29 23.14 -7.77
CA TRP A 8 -4.41 22.30 -6.98
C TRP A 8 -5.10 21.94 -5.66
N VAL A 9 -5.32 20.64 -5.45
CA VAL A 9 -5.91 20.13 -4.22
C VAL A 9 -4.86 19.30 -3.49
N GLY A 10 -4.57 19.66 -2.24
CA GLY A 10 -3.88 18.78 -1.31
C GLY A 10 -4.90 17.84 -0.66
N SER A 11 -4.69 16.54 -0.78
CA SER A 11 -5.52 15.53 -0.13
C SER A 11 -4.62 14.63 0.71
N SER A 12 -5.05 14.31 1.93
CA SER A 12 -4.34 13.42 2.83
C SER A 12 -5.36 12.57 3.59
N ARG A 13 -5.06 11.28 3.69
CA ARG A 13 -5.93 10.25 4.28
C ARG A 13 -7.25 10.12 3.53
N SER A 14 -8.06 9.18 4.01
CA SER A 14 -9.38 8.91 3.50
C SER A 14 -10.31 8.63 4.68
N GLY A 15 -11.59 8.89 4.50
CA GLY A 15 -12.61 8.59 5.50
C GLY A 15 -13.03 7.13 5.46
N ARG A 16 -13.84 6.72 6.44
CA ARG A 16 -14.39 5.36 6.53
C ARG A 16 -15.04 4.89 5.22
N LYS A 17 -15.87 5.73 4.62
CA LYS A 17 -16.59 5.41 3.38
C LYS A 17 -15.63 5.05 2.24
N ASP A 18 -14.55 5.82 2.10
CA ASP A 18 -13.54 5.57 1.07
C ASP A 18 -12.85 4.20 1.28
N PHE A 19 -12.63 3.78 2.54
CA PHE A 19 -12.09 2.45 2.84
C PHE A 19 -13.08 1.33 2.52
N GLU A 20 -14.37 1.51 2.85
CA GLU A 20 -15.42 0.54 2.53
C GLU A 20 -15.52 0.35 1.01
N GLU A 21 -15.50 1.44 0.25
CA GLU A 21 -15.49 1.42 -1.22
C GLU A 21 -14.21 0.81 -1.79
N ALA A 22 -13.04 1.10 -1.20
CA ALA A 22 -11.79 0.50 -1.63
C ALA A 22 -11.79 -1.03 -1.45
N VAL A 23 -12.31 -1.55 -0.33
CA VAL A 23 -12.44 -3.00 -0.11
C VAL A 23 -13.37 -3.63 -1.15
N GLN A 24 -14.51 -3.01 -1.43
CA GLN A 24 -15.44 -3.49 -2.46
C GLN A 24 -14.80 -3.49 -3.86
N PHE A 25 -14.04 -2.44 -4.19
CA PHE A 25 -13.34 -2.34 -5.47
C PHE A 25 -12.23 -3.40 -5.61
N MET A 26 -11.46 -3.65 -4.56
CA MET A 26 -10.40 -4.65 -4.54
C MET A 26 -10.91 -6.10 -4.60
N ALA A 27 -12.19 -6.33 -4.31
CA ALA A 27 -12.81 -7.66 -4.43
C ALA A 27 -13.06 -8.08 -5.89
N ASP A 28 -13.05 -7.15 -6.85
CA ASP A 28 -13.09 -7.49 -8.28
C ASP A 28 -11.83 -8.28 -8.67
N SER A 29 -12.02 -9.45 -9.30
CA SER A 29 -10.92 -10.38 -9.59
C SER A 29 -9.86 -9.79 -10.55
N LYS A 30 -10.23 -8.90 -11.47
CA LYS A 30 -9.28 -8.23 -12.36
C LYS A 30 -8.47 -7.17 -11.62
N VAL A 31 -9.09 -6.46 -10.68
CA VAL A 31 -8.40 -5.50 -9.82
C VAL A 31 -7.45 -6.25 -8.88
N HIS A 32 -7.95 -7.29 -8.20
CA HIS A 32 -7.16 -8.13 -7.31
C HIS A 32 -5.93 -8.72 -8.02
N ALA A 33 -6.10 -9.28 -9.22
CA ALA A 33 -5.00 -9.83 -10.01
C ALA A 33 -3.93 -8.79 -10.36
N ARG A 34 -4.32 -7.53 -10.61
CA ARG A 34 -3.36 -6.44 -10.87
C ARG A 34 -2.62 -6.02 -9.60
N LEU A 35 -3.31 -5.94 -8.46
CA LEU A 35 -2.69 -5.59 -7.19
C LEU A 35 -1.64 -6.64 -6.78
N ASN A 36 -1.89 -7.92 -7.03
CA ASN A 36 -0.92 -8.98 -6.75
C ASN A 36 0.40 -8.83 -7.51
N LEU A 37 0.43 -8.11 -8.65
CA LEU A 37 1.66 -7.86 -9.40
C LEU A 37 2.59 -6.84 -8.74
N ILE A 38 2.09 -6.07 -7.77
CA ILE A 38 2.83 -5.01 -7.08
C ILE A 38 2.97 -5.30 -5.58
N ILE A 39 2.73 -6.53 -5.16
CA ILE A 39 2.97 -6.98 -3.79
C ILE A 39 4.30 -7.71 -3.76
N PHE A 40 5.18 -7.26 -2.87
CA PHE A 40 6.42 -7.94 -2.52
C PHE A 40 6.31 -8.40 -1.07
N GLU A 41 6.38 -9.71 -0.83
CA GLU A 41 6.35 -10.28 0.51
C GLU A 41 7.77 -10.41 1.06
N SER A 42 8.04 -9.66 2.13
CA SER A 42 9.30 -9.72 2.88
C SER A 42 9.36 -10.98 3.74
N ASN A 43 10.53 -11.26 4.33
CA ASN A 43 10.67 -12.32 5.32
C ASN A 43 9.65 -12.14 6.46
N PRO A 44 9.04 -13.24 6.97
CA PRO A 44 8.11 -13.17 8.08
C PRO A 44 8.73 -12.51 9.31
N ILE A 45 7.91 -11.75 10.05
CA ILE A 45 8.31 -11.18 11.33
C ILE A 45 8.05 -12.25 12.40
N GLN A 46 9.11 -12.87 12.89
CA GLN A 46 9.06 -13.91 13.93
C GLN A 46 9.47 -13.37 15.30
N GLU A 47 10.20 -12.26 15.32
CA GLU A 47 10.51 -11.51 16.52
C GLU A 47 10.64 -10.00 16.22
N MET A 48 10.66 -9.17 17.26
CA MET A 48 10.68 -7.71 17.11
C MET A 48 11.88 -7.19 16.28
N LYS A 49 12.99 -7.93 16.23
CA LYS A 49 14.17 -7.51 15.47
C LYS A 49 13.97 -7.61 13.95
N ASP A 50 13.06 -8.47 13.48
CA ASP A 50 12.81 -8.68 12.05
C ASP A 50 12.13 -7.46 11.42
N ILE A 51 11.43 -6.65 12.23
CA ILE A 51 10.82 -5.38 11.81
C ILE A 51 11.87 -4.44 11.22
N TYR A 52 13.10 -4.43 11.76
CA TYR A 52 14.17 -3.59 11.23
C TYR A 52 14.57 -4.03 9.82
N HIS A 53 14.65 -5.35 9.58
CA HIS A 53 14.96 -5.89 8.27
C HIS A 53 13.86 -5.55 7.25
N PHE A 54 12.59 -5.70 7.63
CA PHE A 54 11.45 -5.31 6.80
C PHE A 54 11.55 -3.84 6.32
N PHE A 55 11.85 -2.90 7.21
CA PHE A 55 11.98 -1.48 6.83
C PHE A 55 13.22 -1.19 5.98
N GLU A 56 14.32 -1.93 6.15
CA GLU A 56 15.47 -1.81 5.25
C GLU A 56 15.14 -2.28 3.83
N GLU A 57 14.36 -3.35 3.71
CA GLU A 57 13.92 -3.91 2.42
C GLU A 57 12.85 -3.03 1.74
N ASP A 58 11.90 -2.47 2.51
CA ASP A 58 10.85 -1.59 1.98
C ASP A 58 11.40 -0.32 1.32
N LYS A 59 12.53 0.20 1.82
CA LYS A 59 13.21 1.36 1.21
C LYS A 59 13.74 1.08 -0.20
N LEU A 60 14.08 -0.18 -0.50
CA LEU A 60 14.72 -0.58 -1.76
C LEU A 60 13.70 -1.17 -2.75
N THR A 61 12.56 -1.62 -2.23
CA THR A 61 11.53 -2.25 -3.04
C THR A 61 10.72 -1.19 -3.80
N PRO A 62 10.65 -1.26 -5.15
CA PRO A 62 9.88 -0.29 -5.96
C PRO A 62 8.36 -0.50 -5.88
N PHE A 63 7.92 -1.53 -5.16
CA PHE A 63 6.55 -2.00 -5.04
C PHE A 63 6.09 -2.00 -3.58
N LYS A 64 4.86 -2.45 -3.31
CA LYS A 64 4.34 -2.51 -1.95
C LYS A 64 4.95 -3.69 -1.21
N THR A 65 5.81 -3.42 -0.24
CA THR A 65 6.30 -4.43 0.70
C THR A 65 5.20 -4.77 1.71
N VAL A 66 4.97 -6.06 1.92
CA VAL A 66 4.09 -6.61 2.96
C VAL A 66 4.89 -7.60 3.80
N ALA A 67 4.54 -7.71 5.08
CA ALA A 67 5.14 -8.68 5.99
C ALA A 67 4.05 -9.58 6.56
N LYS A 68 4.36 -10.87 6.64
CA LYS A 68 3.59 -11.80 7.45
C LYS A 68 3.98 -11.64 8.91
N TRP A 69 3.02 -11.30 9.76
CA TRP A 69 3.22 -11.26 11.21
C TRP A 69 3.05 -12.67 11.78
N ASP A 70 4.12 -13.24 12.33
CA ASP A 70 4.21 -14.64 12.78
C ASP A 70 4.86 -14.74 14.17
N ILE A 71 4.47 -13.81 15.06
CA ILE A 71 4.82 -13.76 16.49
C ILE A 71 3.67 -14.34 17.32
#